data_AF-A0A9E4BI94-F1
#
_entry.id   AF-A0A9E4BI94-F1
#
_cell.length_a   1.000
_cell.length_b   1.000
_cell.length_c   1.000
_cell.angle_alpha   90.00
_cell.angle_beta   90.00
_cell.angle_gamma   90.00
#
_symmetry.space_group_name_H-M   'P 1'
#
loop_
_entity.id
_entity.type
_entity.pdbx_description
1 polymer ?
#
loop_
_entity_poly.entity_id
_entity_poly.type
_entity_poly.pdbx_seq_one_letter_code
_entity_poly.pdbx_strand_id
1 'polypeptide(L)'
;MAAKPSFRKPAPEEVMELTGIGTGTGNGMVVLDDGSLMMVVGSRFHISIDGGQTWGESRPLNCEAMGSPSNLSCIKMQWGNLARAHRGREEAGRGTEMFNWNPFYLSVSEDEGQAWAGAWPMKLLGGPYHDAMIQLSSGRLLMPSRICHSNNQHPGLEYERVSTYGTWKGLRLQVSGHYHYPEVDIAAVSYSDDEGQTWQQCQGQLMGWFDAEGIPNGRGGITAVDEPSVAECADGRVMLLARSTVGRLRPGRRFCRVIWRVRIRRRGCGGFRARATYCVCGIRCRGMRSNGAIGGGDCRRRFPGIVARAGSGSRQSR
;
A
#
# COMPACT_ATOMS: atom_id res chain seq x y z
N MET A 1 -17.03 -24.86 15.76
CA MET A 1 -17.32 -23.47 15.35
C MET A 1 -17.79 -22.71 16.58
N ALA A 2 -17.19 -21.56 16.92
CA ALA A 2 -17.72 -20.72 17.99
C ALA A 2 -19.09 -20.16 17.57
N ALA A 3 -20.08 -20.20 18.46
CA ALA A 3 -21.41 -19.65 18.17
C ALA A 3 -21.31 -18.17 17.81
N LYS A 4 -22.05 -17.72 16.78
CA LYS A 4 -22.12 -16.29 16.43
C LYS A 4 -22.60 -15.52 17.67
N PRO A 5 -21.94 -14.41 18.06
CA PRO A 5 -22.40 -13.61 19.18
C PRO A 5 -23.84 -13.14 18.94
N SER A 6 -24.73 -13.35 19.92
CA SER A 6 -26.18 -13.09 19.82
C SER A 6 -26.56 -11.63 19.57
N PHE A 7 -25.61 -10.69 19.69
CA PHE A 7 -25.81 -9.26 19.46
C PHE A 7 -25.49 -8.80 18.04
N ARG A 8 -25.00 -9.69 17.17
CA ARG A 8 -24.64 -9.29 15.80
C ARG A 8 -25.90 -9.18 14.96
N LYS A 9 -26.19 -7.98 14.47
CA LYS A 9 -27.22 -7.78 13.43
C LYS A 9 -26.87 -8.64 12.22
N PRO A 10 -27.86 -9.27 11.56
CA PRO A 10 -27.59 -9.94 10.29
C PRO A 10 -26.97 -8.94 9.31
N ALA A 11 -26.15 -9.46 8.40
CA ALA A 11 -25.67 -8.65 7.29
C ALA A 11 -26.88 -8.10 6.49
N PRO A 12 -26.78 -6.89 5.90
CA PRO A 12 -27.79 -6.42 4.95
C PRO A 12 -28.07 -7.46 3.86
N GLU A 13 -29.27 -7.45 3.26
CA GLU A 13 -29.70 -8.45 2.27
C GLU A 13 -28.74 -8.59 1.07
N GLU A 14 -28.09 -7.49 0.68
CA GLU A 14 -27.11 -7.45 -0.41
C GLU A 14 -25.67 -7.79 0.01
N VAL A 15 -25.45 -8.03 1.31
CA VAL A 15 -24.13 -8.32 1.87
C VAL A 15 -24.05 -9.80 2.23
N MET A 16 -23.24 -10.51 1.46
CA MET A 16 -22.90 -11.87 1.77
C MET A 16 -21.84 -11.93 2.87
N GLU A 17 -22.16 -12.63 3.96
CA GLU A 17 -21.19 -12.97 5.00
C GLU A 17 -20.81 -14.44 4.89
N LEU A 18 -19.56 -14.72 4.55
CA LEU A 18 -19.00 -16.06 4.55
C LEU A 18 -18.28 -16.33 5.86
N THR A 19 -18.61 -17.42 6.52
CA THR A 19 -17.95 -17.87 7.75
C THR A 19 -17.38 -19.27 7.55
N GLY A 20 -16.26 -19.57 8.22
CA GLY A 20 -15.66 -20.90 8.17
C GLY A 20 -14.67 -21.11 7.03
N ILE A 21 -14.54 -20.14 6.12
CA ILE A 21 -13.39 -20.03 5.23
C ILE A 21 -12.29 -19.40 6.08
N GLY A 22 -11.37 -20.21 6.58
CA GLY A 22 -10.24 -19.70 7.36
C GLY A 22 -9.40 -18.82 6.44
N THR A 23 -9.54 -17.50 6.53
CA THR A 23 -8.80 -16.58 5.67
C THR A 23 -7.35 -16.40 6.13
N GLY A 24 -6.90 -17.01 7.23
CA GLY A 24 -5.52 -16.89 7.71
C GLY A 24 -4.95 -15.45 7.65
N THR A 25 -3.63 -15.34 7.51
CA THR A 25 -2.96 -14.13 7.02
C THR A 25 -2.46 -14.44 5.60
N GLY A 26 -2.46 -13.43 4.71
CA GLY A 26 -2.01 -13.61 3.32
C GLY A 26 -3.03 -14.25 2.39
N ASN A 27 -3.98 -13.44 1.92
CA ASN A 27 -4.93 -13.86 0.88
C ASN A 27 -4.72 -13.07 -0.40
N GLY A 28 -5.20 -13.65 -1.49
CA GLY A 28 -5.46 -12.95 -2.74
C GLY A 28 -6.65 -13.61 -3.44
N MET A 29 -7.43 -12.84 -4.18
CA MET A 29 -8.58 -13.37 -4.92
C MET A 29 -8.49 -12.96 -6.38
N VAL A 30 -8.65 -13.93 -7.27
CA VAL A 30 -8.54 -13.72 -8.72
C VAL A 30 -9.70 -14.40 -9.44
N VAL A 31 -10.08 -13.84 -10.59
CA VAL A 31 -11.03 -14.46 -11.52
C VAL A 31 -10.22 -15.34 -12.49
N LEU A 32 -10.68 -16.57 -12.70
CA LEU A 32 -10.12 -17.52 -13.67
C LEU A 32 -10.77 -17.35 -15.05
N ASP A 33 -10.22 -17.98 -16.08
CA ASP A 33 -10.67 -17.83 -17.47
C ASP A 33 -12.06 -18.39 -17.70
N ASP A 34 -12.48 -19.39 -16.92
CA ASP A 34 -13.84 -19.93 -16.91
C ASP A 34 -14.85 -19.06 -16.15
N GLY A 35 -14.41 -17.93 -15.59
CA GLY A 35 -15.23 -17.00 -14.80
C GLY A 35 -15.39 -17.40 -13.33
N SER A 36 -14.82 -18.53 -12.89
CA SER A 36 -14.79 -18.91 -11.49
C SER A 36 -13.85 -18.00 -10.68
N LEU A 37 -14.04 -17.97 -9.36
CA LEU A 37 -13.19 -17.23 -8.43
C LEU A 37 -12.23 -18.18 -7.73
N MET A 38 -10.95 -17.86 -7.74
CA MET A 38 -9.93 -18.50 -6.91
C MET A 38 -9.59 -17.61 -5.73
N MET A 39 -9.78 -18.13 -4.51
CA MET A 39 -9.27 -17.51 -3.29
C MET A 39 -8.04 -18.26 -2.83
N VAL A 40 -6.90 -17.60 -2.89
CA VAL A 40 -5.65 -18.07 -2.32
C VAL A 40 -5.64 -17.74 -0.83
N VAL A 41 -5.30 -18.73 -0.01
CA VAL A 41 -5.15 -18.59 1.44
C VAL A 41 -3.87 -19.30 1.86
N GLY A 42 -2.81 -18.55 2.15
CA GLY A 42 -1.53 -19.15 2.50
C GLY A 42 -1.04 -20.13 1.43
N SER A 43 -0.80 -21.38 1.83
CA SER A 43 -0.35 -22.45 0.92
C SER A 43 -1.45 -23.22 0.20
N ARG A 44 -2.69 -22.76 0.31
CA ARG A 44 -3.88 -23.43 -0.21
C ARG A 44 -4.71 -22.47 -1.05
N PHE A 45 -5.69 -23.02 -1.76
CA PHE A 45 -6.70 -22.22 -2.44
C PHE A 45 -8.07 -22.90 -2.40
N HIS A 46 -9.09 -22.09 -2.66
CA HIS A 46 -10.48 -22.49 -2.82
C HIS A 46 -11.00 -21.95 -4.16
N ILE A 47 -11.90 -22.70 -4.80
CA ILE A 47 -12.59 -22.28 -6.03
C ILE A 47 -14.06 -22.06 -5.73
N SER A 48 -14.63 -20.98 -6.24
CA SER A 48 -16.06 -20.73 -6.27
C SER A 48 -16.52 -20.60 -7.72
N ILE A 49 -17.54 -21.38 -8.10
CA ILE A 49 -18.13 -21.36 -9.45
C ILE A 49 -19.44 -20.56 -9.51
N ASP A 50 -19.86 -19.96 -8.39
CA ASP A 50 -21.15 -19.28 -8.23
C ASP A 50 -21.02 -17.81 -7.81
N GLY A 51 -19.85 -17.22 -8.04
CA GLY A 51 -19.58 -15.80 -7.73
C GLY A 51 -19.24 -15.56 -6.25
N GLY A 52 -18.72 -16.56 -5.56
CA GLY A 52 -18.27 -16.47 -4.16
C GLY A 52 -19.31 -16.90 -3.15
N GLN A 53 -20.47 -17.44 -3.56
CA GLN A 53 -21.54 -17.84 -2.65
C GLN A 53 -21.18 -19.12 -1.90
N THR A 54 -20.63 -20.08 -2.62
CA THR A 54 -20.07 -21.30 -2.07
C THR A 54 -18.64 -21.48 -2.53
N TRP A 55 -17.86 -22.18 -1.71
CA TRP A 55 -16.45 -22.43 -1.96
C TRP A 55 -16.19 -23.92 -1.86
N GLY A 56 -15.52 -24.47 -2.88
CA GLY A 56 -15.10 -25.85 -2.91
C GLY A 56 -14.07 -26.18 -1.83
N GLU A 57 -13.74 -27.47 -1.76
CA GLU A 57 -12.72 -27.97 -0.84
C GLU A 57 -11.38 -27.27 -1.04
N SER A 58 -10.67 -27.07 0.07
CA SER A 58 -9.36 -26.44 0.08
C SER A 58 -8.32 -27.34 -0.58
N ARG A 59 -7.65 -26.86 -1.63
CA ARG A 59 -6.62 -27.60 -2.38
C ARG A 59 -5.22 -27.04 -2.11
N PRO A 60 -4.15 -27.87 -2.13
CA PRO A 60 -2.79 -27.37 -2.05
C PRO A 60 -2.46 -26.56 -3.30
N LEU A 61 -1.76 -25.45 -3.12
CA LEU A 61 -1.37 -24.57 -4.22
C LEU A 61 -0.14 -25.07 -5.00
N ASN A 62 0.64 -26.02 -4.46
CA ASN A 62 1.82 -26.60 -5.12
C ASN A 62 2.91 -25.60 -5.55
N CYS A 63 2.97 -24.40 -4.95
CA CYS A 63 4.06 -23.44 -5.16
C CYS A 63 5.24 -23.78 -4.24
N GLU A 64 6.18 -24.60 -4.73
CA GLU A 64 7.27 -25.14 -3.90
C GLU A 64 8.17 -24.05 -3.30
N ALA A 65 8.43 -22.97 -4.03
CA ALA A 65 9.31 -21.88 -3.59
C ALA A 65 8.80 -21.11 -2.37
N MET A 66 7.51 -21.23 -2.03
CA MET A 66 6.89 -20.48 -0.95
C MET A 66 7.23 -21.07 0.42
N GLY A 67 7.64 -20.18 1.34
CA GLY A 67 8.02 -20.54 2.70
C GLY A 67 7.08 -20.07 3.81
N SER A 68 6.37 -18.96 3.60
CA SER A 68 5.42 -18.43 4.58
C SER A 68 4.06 -18.20 3.93
N PRO A 69 2.95 -18.50 4.64
CA PRO A 69 1.62 -18.17 4.17
C PRO A 69 1.29 -16.67 4.29
N SER A 70 2.16 -15.86 4.92
CA SER A 70 1.90 -14.44 5.15
C SER A 70 2.40 -13.54 4.01
N ASN A 71 1.81 -12.34 3.89
CA ASN A 71 2.23 -11.26 2.99
C ASN A 71 2.24 -11.68 1.51
N LEU A 72 1.18 -12.38 1.12
CA LEU A 72 0.97 -12.85 -0.24
C LEU A 72 0.15 -11.85 -1.05
N SER A 73 0.37 -11.81 -2.35
CA SER A 73 -0.54 -11.19 -3.31
C SER A 73 -0.65 -12.06 -4.54
N CYS A 74 -1.85 -12.18 -5.11
CA CYS A 74 -2.11 -12.98 -6.30
C CYS A 74 -2.94 -12.15 -7.26
N ILE A 75 -2.51 -12.05 -8.52
CA ILE A 75 -3.25 -11.34 -9.57
C ILE A 75 -3.34 -12.19 -10.83
N LYS A 76 -4.41 -12.01 -11.61
CA LYS A 76 -4.47 -12.43 -13.01
C LYS A 76 -3.82 -11.34 -13.85
N MET A 77 -2.77 -11.70 -14.57
CA MET A 77 -2.08 -10.79 -15.50
C MET A 77 -2.87 -10.66 -16.80
N GLN A 78 -2.64 -9.57 -17.54
CA GLN A 78 -3.29 -9.25 -18.81
C GLN A 78 -3.10 -10.33 -19.89
N TRP A 79 -2.07 -11.16 -19.77
CA TRP A 79 -1.80 -12.26 -20.70
C TRP A 79 -2.45 -13.59 -20.30
N GLY A 80 -3.27 -13.60 -19.24
CA GLY A 80 -3.98 -14.79 -18.76
C GLY A 80 -3.23 -15.55 -17.67
N ASN A 81 -1.93 -15.33 -17.50
CA ASN A 81 -1.17 -16.01 -16.44
C ASN A 81 -1.53 -15.48 -15.05
N LEU A 82 -1.44 -16.32 -14.03
CA LEU A 82 -1.49 -15.88 -12.63
C LEU A 82 -0.09 -15.50 -12.15
N ALA A 83 0.03 -14.38 -11.45
CA ALA A 83 1.27 -13.96 -10.80
C ALA A 83 1.08 -13.89 -9.29
N ARG A 84 2.03 -14.45 -8.55
CA ARG A 84 1.99 -14.54 -7.10
C ARG A 84 3.26 -13.99 -6.49
N ALA A 85 3.13 -12.95 -5.68
CA ALA A 85 4.18 -12.50 -4.80
C ALA A 85 4.12 -13.27 -3.48
N HIS A 86 5.24 -13.83 -3.03
CA HIS A 86 5.30 -14.61 -1.80
C HIS A 86 6.67 -14.52 -1.13
N ARG A 87 6.74 -14.90 0.15
CA ARG A 87 8.01 -15.09 0.86
C ARG A 87 8.63 -16.44 0.49
N GLY A 88 9.96 -16.47 0.34
CA GLY A 88 10.69 -17.72 0.11
C GLY A 88 10.78 -18.61 1.36
N ARG A 89 11.23 -19.85 1.17
CA ARG A 89 11.56 -20.80 2.27
C ARG A 89 12.77 -20.39 3.11
N GLU A 90 13.64 -19.57 2.55
CA GLU A 90 14.87 -19.14 3.22
C GLU A 90 14.56 -18.22 4.43
N GLU A 91 15.14 -18.58 5.57
CA GLU A 91 15.12 -17.92 6.89
C GLU A 91 13.81 -17.26 7.36
N ALA A 92 12.70 -18.01 7.42
CA ALA A 92 11.47 -17.61 8.13
C ALA A 92 11.63 -17.45 9.67
N GLY A 93 12.83 -17.22 10.20
CA GLY A 93 13.06 -17.34 11.65
C GLY A 93 14.27 -16.62 12.26
N ARG A 94 14.93 -15.66 11.58
CA ARG A 94 16.15 -15.04 12.14
C ARG A 94 16.20 -13.51 12.05
N GLY A 95 15.20 -12.79 12.53
CA GLY A 95 15.37 -11.34 12.70
C GLY A 95 14.17 -10.61 13.25
N THR A 96 14.43 -9.51 13.94
CA THR A 96 13.41 -8.50 14.20
C THR A 96 12.90 -7.96 12.87
N GLU A 97 11.61 -7.68 12.79
CA GLU A 97 10.90 -7.21 11.58
C GLU A 97 11.54 -5.98 10.91
N MET A 98 12.48 -5.31 11.56
CA MET A 98 13.16 -4.13 11.04
C MET A 98 14.10 -4.36 9.85
N PHE A 99 14.69 -5.55 9.70
CA PHE A 99 15.73 -5.77 8.68
C PHE A 99 15.67 -7.11 7.96
N ASN A 100 14.89 -8.08 8.47
CA ASN A 100 14.83 -9.42 7.90
C ASN A 100 13.46 -9.71 7.29
N TRP A 101 12.95 -8.80 6.46
CA TRP A 101 11.91 -9.18 5.51
C TRP A 101 12.59 -10.14 4.53
N ASN A 102 12.34 -11.43 4.73
CA ASN A 102 12.79 -12.50 3.85
C ASN A 102 12.65 -12.10 2.39
N PRO A 103 13.57 -12.56 1.52
CA PRO A 103 13.43 -12.30 0.10
C PRO A 103 12.02 -12.66 -0.36
N PHE A 104 11.37 -11.68 -0.98
CA PHE A 104 10.13 -11.88 -1.69
C PHE A 104 10.46 -12.38 -3.08
N TYR A 105 9.59 -13.24 -3.59
CA TYR A 105 9.72 -13.84 -4.90
C TYR A 105 8.41 -13.69 -5.64
N LEU A 106 8.50 -13.60 -6.96
CA LEU A 106 7.37 -13.80 -7.84
C LEU A 106 7.43 -15.21 -8.42
N SER A 107 6.31 -15.92 -8.37
CA SER A 107 6.08 -17.13 -9.15
C SER A 107 4.89 -16.89 -10.09
N VAL A 108 4.91 -17.54 -11.24
CA VAL A 108 3.88 -17.41 -12.27
C VAL A 108 3.28 -18.79 -12.56
N SER A 109 1.98 -18.82 -12.81
CA SER A 109 1.27 -20.00 -13.28
C SER A 109 0.60 -19.69 -14.63
N GLU A 110 0.80 -20.60 -15.59
CA GLU A 110 0.22 -20.55 -16.93
C GLU A 110 -1.03 -21.46 -17.04
N ASP A 111 -1.33 -22.22 -15.98
CA ASP A 111 -2.35 -23.26 -15.93
C ASP A 111 -3.36 -23.05 -14.79
N GLU A 112 -3.67 -21.77 -14.53
CA GLU A 112 -4.70 -21.35 -13.57
C GLU A 112 -4.44 -21.79 -12.11
N GLY A 113 -3.17 -21.86 -11.74
CA GLY A 113 -2.71 -22.14 -10.39
C GLY A 113 -2.49 -23.62 -10.09
N GLN A 114 -2.55 -24.50 -11.10
CA GLN A 114 -2.26 -25.93 -10.93
C GLN A 114 -0.77 -26.18 -10.70
N ALA A 115 0.09 -25.52 -11.47
CA ALA A 115 1.54 -25.51 -11.31
C ALA A 115 2.07 -24.07 -11.27
N TRP A 116 3.18 -23.89 -10.54
CA TRP A 116 3.84 -22.61 -10.39
C TRP A 116 5.28 -22.74 -10.82
N ALA A 117 5.69 -21.89 -11.76
CA ALA A 117 7.04 -21.80 -12.26
C ALA A 117 7.76 -20.57 -11.69
N GLY A 118 9.07 -20.69 -11.62
CA GLY A 118 9.97 -19.63 -11.19
C GLY A 118 9.93 -19.35 -9.68
N ALA A 119 10.80 -18.42 -9.30
CA ALA A 119 10.87 -17.77 -8.00
C ALA A 119 11.79 -16.56 -8.22
N TRP A 120 11.31 -15.57 -8.97
CA TRP A 120 12.15 -14.42 -9.34
C TRP A 120 12.26 -13.46 -8.15
N PRO A 121 13.48 -13.15 -7.67
CA PRO A 121 13.66 -12.27 -6.52
C PRO A 121 13.07 -10.88 -6.76
N MET A 122 12.16 -10.48 -5.89
CA MET A 122 11.60 -9.14 -5.84
C MET A 122 12.53 -8.25 -5.02
N LYS A 123 13.27 -7.35 -5.69
CA LYS A 123 14.12 -6.35 -5.03
C LYS A 123 13.27 -5.21 -4.42
N LEU A 124 12.62 -5.51 -3.31
CA LEU A 124 11.74 -4.57 -2.59
C LEU A 124 12.52 -3.74 -1.56
N LEU A 125 12.04 -2.53 -1.27
CA LEU A 125 12.61 -1.67 -0.20
C LEU A 125 12.12 -2.05 1.20
N GLY A 126 11.18 -2.99 1.29
CA GLY A 126 10.57 -3.43 2.53
C GLY A 126 9.53 -4.51 2.26
N GLY A 127 8.60 -4.64 3.19
CA GLY A 127 7.55 -5.65 3.18
C GLY A 127 6.28 -5.23 2.48
N PRO A 128 5.81 -5.92 1.43
CA PRO A 128 4.47 -5.74 0.94
C PRO A 128 3.44 -6.29 1.94
N TYR A 129 2.26 -5.68 1.93
CA TYR A 129 1.10 -6.21 2.63
C TYR A 129 0.34 -7.22 1.76
N HIS A 130 -0.63 -7.88 2.38
CA HIS A 130 -1.52 -8.80 1.69
C HIS A 130 -2.23 -8.12 0.52
N ASP A 131 -2.28 -8.84 -0.60
CA ASP A 131 -3.03 -8.49 -1.81
C ASP A 131 -2.81 -7.08 -2.36
N ALA A 132 -1.57 -6.59 -2.28
CA ALA A 132 -1.26 -5.20 -2.64
C ALA A 132 -0.68 -5.03 -4.06
N MET A 133 -0.31 -6.12 -4.73
CA MET A 133 0.25 -6.06 -6.09
C MET A 133 -0.84 -5.72 -7.11
N ILE A 134 -0.52 -4.88 -8.09
CA ILE A 134 -1.40 -4.63 -9.24
C ILE A 134 -0.60 -4.69 -10.54
N GLN A 135 -1.30 -4.93 -11.65
CA GLN A 135 -0.78 -4.67 -12.98
C GLN A 135 -1.47 -3.44 -13.56
N LEU A 136 -0.69 -2.47 -14.03
CA LEU A 136 -1.21 -1.29 -14.74
C LEU A 136 -1.66 -1.68 -16.14
N SER A 137 -2.53 -0.87 -16.74
CA SER A 137 -2.95 -0.94 -18.15
C SER A 137 -1.79 -1.00 -19.15
N SER A 138 -0.59 -0.55 -18.75
CA SER A 138 0.62 -0.64 -19.55
C SER A 138 1.34 -1.99 -19.50
N GLY A 139 0.86 -2.96 -18.73
CA GLY A 139 1.50 -4.24 -18.44
C GLY A 139 2.48 -4.22 -17.26
N ARG A 140 2.82 -3.03 -16.74
CA ARG A 140 3.76 -2.87 -15.61
C ARG A 140 3.17 -3.42 -14.32
N LEU A 141 3.96 -4.19 -13.57
CA LEU A 141 3.61 -4.60 -12.21
C LEU A 141 4.05 -3.52 -11.21
N LEU A 142 3.21 -3.26 -10.21
CA LEU A 142 3.54 -2.43 -9.04
C LEU A 142 3.38 -3.25 -7.77
N MET A 143 4.37 -3.13 -6.88
CA MET A 143 4.31 -3.68 -5.54
C MET A 143 4.55 -2.56 -4.52
N PRO A 144 3.51 -2.08 -3.81
CA PRO A 144 3.70 -1.20 -2.68
C PRO A 144 4.28 -1.99 -1.50
N SER A 145 5.13 -1.35 -0.70
CA SER A 145 5.79 -1.97 0.45
C SER A 145 5.94 -0.99 1.59
N ARG A 146 5.91 -1.51 2.82
CA ARG A 146 6.22 -0.79 4.05
C ARG A 146 7.68 -1.03 4.41
N ILE A 147 8.38 0.04 4.74
CA ILE A 147 9.65 0.02 5.46
C ILE A 147 9.32 0.38 6.90
N CYS A 148 9.62 -0.50 7.84
CA CYS A 148 9.38 -0.26 9.26
C CYS A 148 10.71 -0.21 10.01
N HIS A 149 10.95 0.87 10.73
CA HIS A 149 11.99 0.93 11.75
C HIS A 149 11.32 0.98 13.14
N SER A 150 11.23 -0.16 13.81
CA SER A 150 10.59 -0.35 15.13
C SER A 150 11.56 -0.91 16.17
N ASN A 151 11.77 -0.24 17.30
CA ASN A 151 12.53 -0.85 18.41
C ASN A 151 11.63 -1.75 19.29
N ASN A 152 11.28 -2.93 18.77
CA ASN A 152 10.43 -3.90 19.46
C ASN A 152 11.14 -4.67 20.60
N GLN A 153 12.42 -4.41 20.83
CA GLN A 153 13.23 -5.04 21.89
C GLN A 153 13.62 -4.07 23.01
N HIS A 154 13.06 -2.86 23.04
CA HIS A 154 13.39 -1.91 24.10
C HIS A 154 12.89 -2.45 25.46
N PRO A 155 13.75 -2.60 26.48
CA PRO A 155 13.40 -3.28 27.74
C PRO A 155 12.30 -2.55 28.54
N GLY A 156 12.06 -1.27 28.25
CA GLY A 156 10.98 -0.48 28.84
C GLY A 156 9.63 -0.55 28.12
N LEU A 157 9.50 -1.28 27.02
CA LEU A 157 8.26 -1.36 26.23
C LEU A 157 7.62 -2.76 26.36
N GLU A 158 6.87 -2.98 27.43
CA GLU A 158 5.98 -4.15 27.54
C GLU A 158 4.78 -3.96 26.60
N TYR A 159 4.52 -4.94 25.72
CA TYR A 159 3.50 -4.85 24.67
C TYR A 159 2.12 -4.47 25.22
N GLU A 160 1.72 -5.06 26.35
CA GLU A 160 0.46 -4.80 27.05
C GLU A 160 0.35 -3.37 27.58
N ARG A 161 1.48 -2.71 27.86
CA ARG A 161 1.52 -1.35 28.38
C ARG A 161 1.43 -0.31 27.28
N VAL A 162 2.07 -0.59 26.14
CA VAL A 162 2.13 0.36 25.03
C VAL A 162 0.96 0.18 24.06
N SER A 163 0.24 -0.94 24.11
CA SER A 163 -0.83 -1.21 23.16
C SER A 163 -1.99 -0.22 23.24
N THR A 164 -2.57 0.13 22.09
CA THR A 164 -3.81 0.91 22.09
C THR A 164 -4.94 0.06 22.64
N TYR A 165 -5.61 0.62 23.63
CA TYR A 165 -6.73 -0.01 24.31
C TYR A 165 -7.98 0.84 24.20
N GLY A 166 -9.12 0.17 24.18
CA GLY A 166 -10.43 0.76 24.43
C GLY A 166 -10.98 0.21 25.73
N THR A 167 -11.87 0.96 26.37
CA THR A 167 -12.61 0.47 27.53
C THR A 167 -14.00 0.05 27.06
N TRP A 168 -14.36 -1.22 27.28
CA TRP A 168 -15.70 -1.72 26.99
C TRP A 168 -16.30 -2.37 28.24
N LYS A 169 -17.44 -1.83 28.70
CA LYS A 169 -18.12 -2.27 29.94
C LYS A 169 -17.17 -2.35 31.16
N GLY A 170 -16.26 -1.38 31.27
CA GLY A 170 -15.26 -1.34 32.35
C GLY A 170 -14.05 -2.25 32.14
N LEU A 171 -14.03 -3.08 31.09
CA LEU A 171 -12.87 -3.90 30.73
C LEU A 171 -11.95 -3.13 29.79
N ARG A 172 -10.66 -3.08 30.12
CA ARG A 172 -9.62 -2.62 29.20
C ARG A 172 -9.36 -3.71 28.18
N LEU A 173 -9.74 -3.46 26.94
CA LEU A 173 -9.52 -4.38 25.82
C LEU A 173 -8.48 -3.79 24.88
N GLN A 174 -7.56 -4.61 24.41
CA GLN A 174 -6.69 -4.24 23.32
C GLN A 174 -7.54 -4.09 22.05
N VAL A 175 -7.45 -2.94 21.39
CA VAL A 175 -8.29 -2.62 20.20
C VAL A 175 -7.47 -2.43 18.93
N SER A 176 -6.14 -2.52 19.02
CA SER A 176 -5.22 -2.47 17.88
C SER A 176 -4.33 -3.71 17.88
N GLY A 177 -4.22 -4.36 16.72
CA GLY A 177 -3.32 -5.50 16.50
C GLY A 177 -1.91 -5.09 16.04
N HIS A 178 -1.68 -3.80 15.76
CA HIS A 178 -0.37 -3.31 15.33
C HIS A 178 0.51 -2.90 16.51
N TYR A 179 1.81 -2.97 16.30
CA TYR A 179 2.83 -2.73 17.30
C TYR A 179 2.82 -1.28 17.80
N HIS A 180 3.04 -1.09 19.10
CA HIS A 180 3.00 0.23 19.73
C HIS A 180 4.35 0.64 20.32
N TYR A 181 5.43 0.05 19.80
CA TYR A 181 6.76 0.59 19.99
C TYR A 181 6.89 1.88 19.16
N PRO A 182 7.88 2.75 19.42
CA PRO A 182 8.22 3.81 18.48
C PRO A 182 8.56 3.19 17.11
N GLU A 183 7.69 3.42 16.12
CA GLU A 183 7.84 2.94 14.74
C GLU A 183 7.98 4.12 13.79
N VAL A 184 8.93 4.01 12.86
CA VAL A 184 9.00 4.86 11.68
C VAL A 184 8.59 4.03 10.48
N ASP A 185 7.35 4.25 10.03
CA ASP A 185 6.84 3.63 8.82
C ASP A 185 6.94 4.54 7.62
N ILE A 186 7.49 3.97 6.57
CA ILE A 186 7.70 4.64 5.30
C ILE A 186 7.09 3.75 4.20
N ALA A 187 6.16 4.31 3.44
CA ALA A 187 5.60 3.66 2.27
C ALA A 187 6.53 3.81 1.06
N ALA A 188 6.80 2.72 0.36
CA ALA A 188 7.58 2.67 -0.85
C ALA A 188 6.81 1.91 -1.95
N VAL A 189 7.26 2.03 -3.19
CA VAL A 189 6.71 1.26 -4.31
C VAL A 189 7.89 0.75 -5.14
N SER A 190 7.88 -0.55 -5.44
CA SER A 190 8.71 -1.15 -6.47
C SER A 190 7.85 -1.47 -7.70
N TYR A 191 8.50 -1.61 -8.85
CA TYR A 191 7.84 -1.93 -10.11
C TYR A 191 8.67 -2.91 -10.94
N SER A 192 7.99 -3.59 -11.85
CA SER A 192 8.59 -4.42 -12.89
C SER A 192 7.97 -4.10 -14.25
N ASP A 193 8.81 -4.02 -15.28
CA ASP A 193 8.45 -3.79 -16.68
C ASP A 193 8.59 -5.06 -17.55
N ASP A 194 8.93 -6.19 -16.95
CA ASP A 194 9.28 -7.46 -17.61
C ASP A 194 8.60 -8.64 -16.89
N GLU A 195 7.31 -8.47 -16.57
CA GLU A 195 6.47 -9.49 -15.89
C GLU A 195 7.03 -10.04 -14.58
N GLY A 196 7.81 -9.22 -13.89
CA GLY A 196 8.38 -9.55 -12.59
C GLY A 196 9.69 -10.30 -12.64
N GLN A 197 10.30 -10.47 -13.82
CA GLN A 197 11.66 -11.03 -13.93
C GLN A 197 12.68 -10.12 -13.25
N THR A 198 12.55 -8.80 -13.38
CA THR A 198 13.35 -7.83 -12.66
C THR A 198 12.50 -6.77 -11.97
N TRP A 199 12.99 -6.30 -10.82
CA TRP A 199 12.30 -5.30 -10.00
C TRP A 199 13.18 -4.09 -9.74
N GLN A 200 12.56 -2.92 -9.82
CA GLN A 200 13.18 -1.62 -9.65
C GLN A 200 12.39 -0.80 -8.63
N GLN A 201 13.09 0.07 -7.92
CA GLN A 201 12.46 0.94 -6.93
C GLN A 201 11.96 2.22 -7.59
N CYS A 202 10.75 2.64 -7.27
CA CYS A 202 10.31 3.98 -7.62
C CYS A 202 11.20 5.01 -6.90
N GLN A 203 11.47 6.13 -7.57
CA GLN A 203 12.15 7.24 -6.91
C GLN A 203 11.27 7.82 -5.80
N GLY A 204 11.84 7.96 -4.62
CA GLY A 204 11.16 8.56 -3.47
C GLY A 204 10.39 7.55 -2.64
N GLN A 205 10.29 7.89 -1.36
CA GLN A 205 9.55 7.15 -0.36
C GLN A 205 8.61 8.13 0.34
N LEU A 206 7.56 7.60 0.93
CA LEU A 206 6.54 8.39 1.60
C LEU A 206 6.63 8.20 3.11
N MET A 207 7.01 9.28 3.78
CA MET A 207 6.93 9.44 5.23
C MET A 207 6.04 10.65 5.56
N GLY A 208 5.31 10.60 6.65
CA GLY A 208 4.54 11.73 7.13
C GLY A 208 5.44 12.75 7.82
N TRP A 209 5.22 14.04 7.53
CA TRP A 209 6.05 15.15 8.01
C TRP A 209 5.19 16.39 8.26
N PHE A 210 4.10 16.23 9.02
CA PHE A 210 3.04 17.23 9.15
C PHE A 210 2.99 17.87 10.55
N ASP A 211 2.51 19.09 10.67
CA ASP A 211 2.09 19.68 11.96
C ASP A 211 0.67 19.25 12.38
N ALA A 212 0.22 19.79 13.51
CA ALA A 212 -1.12 19.54 14.05
C ALA A 212 -2.23 19.96 13.06
N GLU A 213 -1.98 20.91 12.18
CA GLU A 213 -2.88 21.38 11.14
C GLU A 213 -2.84 20.52 9.87
N GLY A 214 -1.89 19.57 9.78
CA GLY A 214 -1.68 18.72 8.61
C GLY A 214 -0.86 19.38 7.51
N ILE A 215 -0.10 20.44 7.82
CA ILE A 215 0.80 21.13 6.90
C ILE A 215 2.13 20.39 6.89
N PRO A 216 2.68 20.01 5.72
CA PRO A 216 3.93 19.25 5.62
C PRO A 216 5.18 20.10 5.94
N ASN A 217 5.32 20.57 7.17
CA ASN A 217 6.42 21.45 7.61
C ASN A 217 7.32 20.84 8.71
N GLY A 218 7.02 19.61 9.15
CA GLY A 218 7.83 18.88 10.14
C GLY A 218 7.62 19.25 11.59
N ARG A 219 6.78 20.25 11.90
CA ARG A 219 6.62 20.71 13.29
C ARG A 219 5.90 19.69 14.17
N GLY A 220 5.14 18.77 13.60
CA GLY A 220 4.54 17.63 14.31
C GLY A 220 5.40 16.36 14.29
N GLY A 221 6.65 16.47 13.81
CA GLY A 221 7.57 15.34 13.73
C GLY A 221 7.24 14.35 12.60
N ILE A 222 7.74 13.13 12.76
CA ILE A 222 7.53 12.03 11.83
C ILE A 222 6.20 11.37 12.14
N THR A 223 5.36 11.23 11.13
CA THR A 223 4.14 10.40 11.21
C THR A 223 4.36 9.13 10.40
N ALA A 224 4.14 7.98 11.02
CA ALA A 224 4.15 6.68 10.38
C ALA A 224 3.17 6.65 9.20
N VAL A 225 3.63 6.19 8.03
CA VAL A 225 2.80 5.92 6.86
C VAL A 225 2.95 4.45 6.50
N ASP A 226 1.88 3.71 6.72
CA ASP A 226 1.87 2.25 6.76
C ASP A 226 0.80 1.67 5.82
N GLU A 227 0.85 0.37 5.56
CA GLU A 227 -0.13 -0.38 4.75
C GLU A 227 -0.44 0.31 3.40
N PRO A 228 0.59 0.59 2.57
CA PRO A 228 0.35 1.25 1.30
C PRO A 228 -0.37 0.32 0.33
N SER A 229 -1.38 0.87 -0.34
CA SER A 229 -2.08 0.28 -1.47
C SER A 229 -2.03 1.23 -2.66
N VAL A 230 -2.03 0.67 -3.87
CA VAL A 230 -1.98 1.44 -5.11
C VAL A 230 -3.16 1.10 -6.00
N ALA A 231 -3.59 2.08 -6.81
CA ALA A 231 -4.59 1.88 -7.83
C ALA A 231 -4.27 2.75 -9.06
N GLU A 232 -4.54 2.23 -10.25
CA GLU A 232 -4.49 3.02 -11.46
C GLU A 232 -5.76 3.88 -11.57
N CYS A 233 -5.58 5.17 -11.87
CA CYS A 233 -6.65 6.11 -12.16
C CYS A 233 -7.00 6.07 -13.64
N ALA A 234 -8.24 6.43 -13.99
CA ALA A 234 -8.74 6.47 -15.37
C ALA A 234 -7.89 7.32 -16.34
N ASP A 235 -7.08 8.26 -15.84
CA ASP A 235 -6.17 9.08 -16.66
C ASP A 235 -4.73 8.55 -16.72
N GLY A 236 -4.53 7.26 -16.40
CA GLY A 236 -3.23 6.56 -16.46
C GLY A 236 -2.24 6.97 -15.37
N ARG A 237 -2.69 7.69 -14.35
CA ARG A 237 -1.87 7.99 -13.16
C ARG A 237 -2.06 6.92 -12.09
N VAL A 238 -1.11 6.84 -11.17
CA VAL A 238 -1.21 5.94 -10.02
C VAL A 238 -1.57 6.76 -8.78
N MET A 239 -2.57 6.28 -8.03
CA MET A 239 -2.90 6.76 -6.70
C MET A 239 -2.29 5.81 -5.69
N LEU A 240 -1.54 6.36 -4.73
CA LEU A 240 -1.11 5.65 -3.53
C LEU A 240 -1.98 6.10 -2.36
N LEU A 241 -2.54 5.14 -1.64
CA LEU A 241 -3.26 5.32 -0.39
C LEU A 241 -2.51 4.54 0.69
N ALA A 242 -2.38 5.11 1.89
CA ALA A 242 -1.69 4.47 3.00
C ALA A 242 -2.33 4.91 4.32
N ARG A 243 -2.23 4.06 5.34
CA ARG A 243 -2.64 4.33 6.71
C ARG A 243 -1.64 5.29 7.38
N SER A 244 -2.13 6.11 8.30
CA SER A 244 -1.26 6.93 9.16
C SER A 244 -1.81 7.03 10.58
N THR A 245 -0.91 7.19 11.56
CA THR A 245 -1.27 7.28 12.99
C THR A 245 -1.99 8.56 13.38
N VAL A 246 -2.02 9.57 12.51
CA VAL A 246 -2.77 10.81 12.74
C VAL A 246 -4.29 10.66 12.52
N GLY A 247 -4.78 9.49 12.08
CA GLY A 247 -6.21 9.16 12.09
C GLY A 247 -7.08 10.02 11.16
N ARG A 248 -6.57 10.43 10.01
CA ARG A 248 -7.29 11.35 9.09
C ARG A 248 -7.72 10.66 7.78
N LEU A 249 -9.02 10.39 7.68
CA LEU A 249 -9.72 10.09 6.42
C LEU A 249 -10.95 11.02 6.33
N ARG A 250 -10.98 12.03 5.45
CA ARG A 250 -12.20 12.81 5.21
C ARG A 250 -12.40 13.28 3.77
N PRO A 251 -13.61 13.13 3.20
CA PRO A 251 -14.08 13.86 2.04
C PRO A 251 -14.75 15.18 2.48
N GLY A 252 -14.32 16.33 1.94
CA GLY A 252 -15.05 17.60 2.05
C GLY A 252 -14.48 18.64 3.03
N ARG A 253 -14.07 19.78 2.44
CA ARG A 253 -13.76 21.12 2.99
C ARG A 253 -13.08 21.18 4.37
N ARG A 254 -11.78 21.53 4.32
CA ARG A 254 -10.80 21.68 5.42
C ARG A 254 -10.35 20.37 6.09
N PHE A 255 -9.89 19.44 5.27
CA PHE A 255 -9.12 18.26 5.70
C PHE A 255 -7.99 18.03 4.70
N CYS A 256 -6.74 17.95 5.17
CA CYS A 256 -5.59 17.61 4.34
C CYS A 256 -5.68 16.13 3.95
N ARG A 257 -6.21 15.88 2.75
CA ARG A 257 -5.98 14.63 2.01
C ARG A 257 -4.51 14.63 1.62
N VAL A 258 -3.71 13.72 2.14
CA VAL A 258 -2.38 13.51 1.56
C VAL A 258 -2.53 12.54 0.39
N ILE A 259 -3.12 13.03 -0.71
CA ILE A 259 -3.02 12.33 -1.98
C ILE A 259 -1.59 12.54 -2.46
N TRP A 260 -0.83 11.47 -2.50
CA TRP A 260 0.34 11.48 -3.34
C TRP A 260 -0.11 11.15 -4.74
N ARG A 261 -0.24 12.19 -5.56
CA ARG A 261 -0.24 12.00 -7.01
C ARG A 261 1.19 11.77 -7.43
N VAL A 262 1.60 10.51 -7.42
CA VAL A 262 2.82 10.12 -8.11
C VAL A 262 2.48 10.11 -9.60
N ARG A 263 2.89 11.17 -10.30
CA ARG A 263 2.74 11.20 -11.76
C ARG A 263 3.86 10.37 -12.37
N ILE A 264 3.62 9.08 -12.53
CA ILE A 264 4.48 8.21 -13.34
C ILE A 264 4.13 8.51 -14.80
N ARG A 265 4.92 9.36 -15.47
CA ARG A 265 4.75 9.57 -16.91
C ARG A 265 5.56 8.53 -17.66
N ARG A 266 4.92 7.87 -18.62
CA ARG A 266 5.59 7.10 -19.67
C ARG A 266 6.61 8.03 -20.36
N ARG A 267 7.90 7.72 -20.26
CA ARG A 267 8.91 8.23 -21.19
C ARG A 267 9.37 7.06 -22.04
N GLY A 268 9.54 7.30 -23.34
CA GLY A 268 10.37 6.41 -24.15
C GLY A 268 11.74 6.29 -23.50
N CYS A 269 12.20 5.05 -23.34
CA CYS A 269 13.54 4.61 -22.97
C CYS A 269 14.34 5.53 -22.02
N GLY A 270 14.34 5.20 -20.72
CA GLY A 270 15.38 5.65 -19.77
C GLY A 270 14.90 6.59 -18.65
N GLY A 271 14.52 5.98 -17.53
CA GLY A 271 14.47 6.63 -16.21
C GLY A 271 13.21 7.45 -15.89
N PHE A 272 12.58 7.11 -14.75
CA PHE A 272 11.51 7.90 -14.15
C PHE A 272 12.10 8.97 -13.24
N ARG A 273 11.55 10.19 -13.32
CA ARG A 273 11.55 11.12 -12.19
C ARG A 273 10.19 11.04 -11.54
N ALA A 274 10.13 10.49 -10.32
CA ALA A 274 8.98 10.71 -9.47
C ALA A 274 9.04 12.17 -8.99
N ARG A 275 8.14 13.01 -9.51
CA ARG A 275 7.90 14.32 -8.89
C ARG A 275 6.74 14.15 -7.94
N ALA A 276 7.05 13.87 -6.69
CA ALA A 276 6.12 14.07 -5.60
C ALA A 276 5.66 15.53 -5.65
N THR A 277 4.42 15.76 -6.09
CA THR A 277 3.81 17.07 -6.03
C THR A 277 2.76 16.97 -4.94
N TYR A 278 3.02 17.62 -3.80
CA TYR A 278 1.99 17.86 -2.80
C TYR A 278 0.84 18.60 -3.49
N CYS A 279 -0.31 17.93 -3.61
CA CYS A 279 -1.50 18.58 -4.12
C CYS A 279 -2.45 18.81 -2.95
N VAL A 280 -2.29 19.94 -2.27
CA VAL A 280 -3.38 20.50 -1.46
C VAL A 280 -4.40 21.01 -2.47
N CYS A 281 -5.35 20.15 -2.83
CA CYS A 281 -6.37 20.49 -3.83
C CYS A 281 -7.38 21.47 -3.20
N GLY A 282 -7.06 22.76 -3.25
CA GLY A 282 -8.00 23.85 -3.00
C GLY A 282 -8.88 24.05 -4.23
N ILE A 283 -9.98 23.30 -4.34
CA ILE A 283 -11.04 23.63 -5.29
C ILE A 283 -11.78 24.86 -4.72
N ARG A 284 -11.50 26.05 -5.28
CA ARG A 284 -12.43 27.17 -5.18
C ARG A 284 -13.68 26.82 -6.00
N CYS A 285 -14.75 26.45 -5.32
CA CYS A 285 -16.08 26.61 -5.89
C CYS A 285 -16.35 28.12 -6.01
N ARG A 286 -16.15 28.72 -7.19
CA ARG A 286 -16.80 29.99 -7.51
C ARG A 286 -18.28 29.67 -7.73
N GLY A 287 -19.12 30.18 -6.83
CA GLY A 287 -20.56 30.22 -7.06
C GLY A 287 -20.85 31.05 -8.31
N MET A 288 -21.59 30.47 -9.24
CA MET A 288 -22.31 31.19 -10.27
C MET A 288 -23.54 31.86 -9.64
N ARG A 289 -23.51 33.19 -9.51
CA ARG A 289 -24.57 34.21 -9.72
C ARG A 289 -23.79 35.54 -9.80
N SER A 290 -24.05 36.53 -10.65
CA SER A 290 -25.11 36.84 -11.61
C SER A 290 -24.56 37.88 -12.60
N ASN A 291 -25.32 38.13 -13.67
CA ASN A 291 -25.12 39.15 -14.71
C ASN A 291 -24.53 40.49 -14.24
N GLY A 292 -23.60 41.02 -15.03
CA GLY A 292 -23.10 42.40 -14.95
C GLY A 292 -21.95 42.60 -15.94
N ALA A 293 -22.17 43.45 -16.94
CA ALA A 293 -21.26 43.72 -18.05
C ALA A 293 -20.15 44.76 -17.70
N ILE A 294 -19.16 44.82 -18.61
CA ILE A 294 -18.22 45.92 -18.95
C ILE A 294 -16.83 45.94 -18.28
N GLY A 295 -15.79 46.04 -19.15
CA GLY A 295 -14.40 46.49 -18.89
C GLY A 295 -13.41 45.35 -18.62
N GLY A 296 -12.35 45.07 -19.39
CA GLY A 296 -11.42 45.96 -20.09
C GLY A 296 -10.20 46.23 -19.19
N GLY A 297 -9.09 45.50 -19.34
CA GLY A 297 -7.86 45.80 -18.57
C GLY A 297 -6.80 44.69 -18.45
N ASP A 298 -5.88 44.70 -19.40
CA ASP A 298 -4.43 44.43 -19.37
C ASP A 298 -3.80 43.40 -18.38
N CYS A 299 -3.16 42.40 -18.99
CA CYS A 299 -2.32 41.38 -18.38
C CYS A 299 -0.85 41.82 -18.38
N ARG A 300 -0.29 42.21 -17.22
CA ARG A 300 1.17 42.20 -16.96
C ARG A 300 1.46 42.40 -15.47
N ARG A 301 1.84 41.35 -14.73
CA ARG A 301 2.76 41.47 -13.58
C ARG A 301 3.69 40.27 -13.48
N ARG A 302 4.99 40.58 -13.62
CA ARG A 302 6.16 39.74 -13.36
C ARG A 302 6.31 39.54 -11.85
N PHE A 303 6.75 38.36 -11.43
CA PHE A 303 7.41 38.15 -10.13
C PHE A 303 8.91 37.96 -10.38
N PRO A 304 9.81 38.59 -9.59
CA PRO A 304 11.24 38.42 -9.75
C PRO A 304 11.69 37.10 -9.10
N GLY A 305 12.59 36.40 -9.79
CA GLY A 305 13.29 35.24 -9.28
C GLY A 305 14.36 35.63 -8.27
N ILE A 306 14.43 34.88 -7.16
CA ILE A 306 15.54 34.93 -6.22
C ILE A 306 16.62 33.98 -6.76
N VAL A 307 17.76 34.55 -7.15
CA VAL A 307 19.00 33.83 -7.45
C VAL A 307 19.88 33.91 -6.20
N ALA A 308 20.12 32.79 -5.53
CA ALA A 308 21.15 32.69 -4.50
C ALA A 308 22.49 32.40 -5.18
N ARG A 309 23.41 33.38 -5.17
CA ARG A 309 24.83 33.19 -5.51
C ARG A 309 25.56 32.69 -4.27
N ALA A 310 26.22 31.54 -4.38
CA ALA A 310 27.24 31.11 -3.43
C ALA A 310 28.51 31.95 -3.68
N GLY A 311 28.90 32.75 -2.68
CA GLY A 311 30.18 33.44 -2.66
C GLY A 311 31.16 32.68 -1.77
N SER A 312 32.19 32.10 -2.37
CA SER A 312 33.40 31.64 -1.69
C SER A 312 34.24 32.87 -1.31
N GLY A 313 34.55 33.01 -0.02
CA GLY A 313 35.39 34.07 0.50
C GLY A 313 36.37 33.50 1.52
N SER A 314 37.55 33.11 1.04
CA SER A 314 38.74 32.86 1.86
C SER A 314 39.22 34.16 2.49
N ARG A 315 39.48 34.17 3.80
CA ARG A 315 40.35 35.16 4.45
C ARG A 315 41.41 34.45 5.28
N GLN A 316 42.65 34.66 4.85
CA GLN A 316 43.88 34.49 5.62
C GLN A 316 44.26 35.83 6.31
N SER A 317 45.15 35.70 7.29
CA SER A 317 45.93 36.73 8.01
C SER A 317 45.20 37.37 9.21
N ARG A 318 45.80 37.54 10.39
CA ARG A 318 47.19 37.42 10.88
C ARG A 318 47.19 36.80 12.28
#